data_AF-A0A2M7NPM8-F1
#
_entry.id   AF-A0A2M7NPM8-F1
#
_cell.length_a   1.000
_cell.length_b   1.000
_cell.length_c   1.000
_cell.angle_alpha   90.00
_cell.angle_beta   90.00
_cell.angle_gamma   90.00
#
_symmetry.space_group_name_H-M   'P 1'
#
loop_
_entity.id
_entity.type
_entity.pdbx_description
1 polymer ?
#
loop_
_entity_poly.entity_id
_entity_poly.type
_entity_poly.pdbx_seq_one_letter_code
_entity_poly.pdbx_strand_id
1 'polypeptide(L)'
;MESVNIEKLIEKYLEGNTSLQEETILKNYFNKGIVAPNLQEYQPLFTYYVTAKNERYSKTIELSPKKIKRNYTWLSIAASIALLVSVFIGKQQYELYQQKQEAERLFAELSKGLRLISTNLKKGEQAVATLYTLENTVNKIVK
;
A
#
# COMPACT_ATOMS: atom_id res chain seq x y z
N MET A 1 -71.01 -31.61 -8.67
CA MET A 1 -70.95 -30.28 -9.32
C MET A 1 -69.56 -29.64 -9.22
N GLU A 2 -68.70 -30.02 -8.27
CA GLU A 2 -67.34 -29.45 -8.15
C GLU A 2 -66.34 -29.93 -9.22
N SER A 3 -66.44 -31.17 -9.72
CA SER A 3 -65.48 -31.72 -10.70
C SER A 3 -65.48 -31.01 -12.06
N VAL A 4 -66.64 -30.53 -12.53
CA VAL A 4 -66.81 -29.86 -13.84
C VAL A 4 -66.03 -28.54 -13.90
N ASN A 5 -65.86 -27.86 -12.76
CA ASN A 5 -65.09 -26.62 -12.70
C ASN A 5 -63.58 -26.88 -12.72
N ILE A 6 -63.13 -28.03 -12.19
CA ILE A 6 -61.71 -28.41 -12.19
C ILE A 6 -61.28 -28.87 -13.59
N GLU A 7 -62.11 -29.62 -14.30
CA GLU A 7 -61.84 -30.03 -15.69
C GLU A 7 -61.61 -28.83 -16.61
N LYS A 8 -62.46 -27.80 -16.54
CA LYS A 8 -62.28 -26.55 -17.30
C LYS A 8 -61.01 -25.80 -16.92
N LEU A 9 -60.65 -25.81 -15.63
CA LEU A 9 -59.41 -25.18 -15.17
C LEU A 9 -58.17 -25.92 -15.65
N ILE A 10 -58.23 -27.24 -15.78
CA ILE A 10 -57.14 -28.05 -16.34
C ILE A 10 -56.99 -27.78 -17.84
N GLU A 11 -58.08 -27.75 -18.60
CA GLU A 11 -58.05 -27.41 -20.03
C GLU A 11 -57.41 -26.02 -20.24
N LYS A 12 -57.87 -25.02 -19.47
CA LYS A 12 -57.30 -23.67 -19.46
C LYS A 12 -55.81 -23.65 -19.06
N TYR A 13 -55.39 -24.52 -18.14
CA TYR A 13 -53.99 -24.65 -17.70
C TYR A 13 -53.11 -25.24 -18.81
N LEU A 14 -53.61 -26.28 -19.50
CA LEU A 14 -52.93 -26.90 -20.63
C LEU A 14 -52.79 -25.93 -21.82
N GLU A 15 -53.76 -25.04 -22.00
CA GLU A 15 -53.69 -23.94 -22.97
C GLU A 15 -52.80 -22.77 -22.52
N GLY A 16 -52.33 -22.75 -21.26
CA GLY A 16 -51.50 -21.66 -20.72
C GLY A 16 -52.25 -20.38 -20.41
N ASN A 17 -53.57 -20.43 -20.27
CA ASN A 17 -54.44 -19.26 -20.08
C ASN A 17 -54.82 -19.02 -18.60
N THR A 18 -54.30 -19.80 -17.66
CA THR A 18 -54.63 -19.69 -16.22
C THR A 18 -54.02 -18.48 -15.52
N SER A 19 -54.73 -17.99 -14.51
CA SER A 19 -54.22 -17.02 -13.54
C SER A 19 -53.59 -17.71 -12.33
N LEU A 20 -52.75 -16.97 -11.58
CA LEU A 20 -52.12 -17.47 -10.34
C LEU A 20 -53.12 -17.95 -9.27
N GLN A 21 -54.30 -17.32 -9.21
CA GLN A 21 -55.36 -17.72 -8.27
C GLN A 21 -55.97 -19.06 -8.68
N GLU A 22 -56.21 -19.26 -9.98
CA GLU A 22 -56.71 -20.52 -10.54
C GLU A 22 -55.72 -21.68 -10.35
N GLU A 23 -54.43 -21.44 -10.56
CA GLU A 23 -53.39 -22.43 -10.28
C GLU A 23 -53.28 -22.80 -8.80
N THR A 24 -53.56 -21.84 -7.91
CA THR A 24 -53.63 -22.11 -6.46
C THR A 24 -54.80 -23.04 -6.12
N ILE A 25 -55.94 -22.87 -6.80
CA ILE A 25 -57.10 -23.77 -6.66
C ILE A 25 -56.74 -25.18 -7.15
N LEU A 26 -56.10 -25.30 -8.33
CA LEU A 26 -55.64 -26.58 -8.87
C LEU A 26 -54.66 -27.29 -7.91
N LYS A 27 -53.64 -26.57 -7.42
CA LYS A 27 -52.70 -27.09 -6.42
C LYS A 27 -53.39 -27.59 -5.16
N ASN A 28 -54.34 -26.83 -4.63
CA ASN A 28 -55.09 -27.21 -3.43
C ASN A 28 -55.98 -28.42 -3.66
N TYR A 29 -56.60 -28.53 -4.84
CA TYR A 29 -57.43 -29.68 -5.20
C TYR A 29 -56.59 -30.97 -5.24
N PHE A 30 -55.48 -30.98 -5.97
CA PHE A 30 -54.62 -32.15 -6.13
C PHE A 30 -53.83 -32.53 -4.87
N ASN A 31 -53.64 -31.61 -3.93
CA ASN A 31 -53.00 -31.89 -2.63
C ASN A 31 -53.97 -32.42 -1.56
N LYS A 32 -55.29 -32.32 -1.74
CA LYS A 32 -56.29 -32.80 -0.75
C LYS A 32 -56.48 -34.32 -0.73
N GLY A 33 -55.85 -35.07 -1.64
CA GLY A 33 -55.78 -36.54 -1.62
C GLY A 33 -57.01 -37.30 -2.14
N ILE A 34 -58.13 -36.63 -2.42
CA ILE A 34 -59.32 -37.23 -3.05
C ILE A 34 -59.51 -36.59 -4.43
N VAL A 35 -58.92 -37.22 -5.45
CA VAL A 35 -58.95 -36.77 -6.84
C VAL A 35 -59.89 -37.67 -7.64
N ALA A 36 -60.69 -37.10 -8.53
CA ALA A 36 -61.57 -37.87 -9.40
C ALA A 36 -60.76 -38.81 -10.33
N PRO A 37 -61.24 -40.04 -10.63
CA PRO A 37 -60.48 -41.02 -11.41
C PRO A 37 -60.01 -40.52 -12.79
N ASN A 38 -60.82 -39.68 -13.44
CA ASN A 38 -60.51 -39.08 -14.74
C ASN A 38 -59.48 -37.94 -14.67
N LEU A 39 -59.18 -37.43 -13.47
CA LEU A 39 -58.24 -36.32 -13.27
C LEU A 39 -56.91 -36.77 -12.67
N GLN A 40 -56.80 -38.05 -12.32
CA GLN A 40 -55.63 -38.61 -11.66
C GLN A 40 -54.36 -38.51 -12.52
N GLU A 41 -54.50 -38.51 -13.85
CA GLU A 41 -53.37 -38.34 -14.78
C GLU A 41 -52.66 -37.00 -14.65
N TYR A 42 -53.37 -35.94 -14.24
CA TYR A 42 -52.82 -34.59 -14.08
C TYR A 42 -52.20 -34.35 -12.70
N GLN A 43 -52.41 -35.25 -11.75
CA GLN A 43 -51.95 -35.10 -10.36
C GLN A 43 -50.44 -34.84 -10.21
N PRO A 44 -49.53 -35.48 -10.99
CA PRO A 44 -48.10 -35.22 -10.87
C PRO A 44 -47.72 -33.76 -11.18
N LEU A 45 -48.46 -33.06 -12.04
CA LEU A 45 -48.20 -31.66 -12.42
C LEU A 45 -48.32 -30.70 -11.23
N PHE A 46 -49.19 -31.02 -10.28
CA PHE A 46 -49.52 -30.15 -9.15
C PHE A 46 -48.94 -30.62 -7.82
N THR A 47 -48.53 -31.89 -7.71
CA THR A 47 -47.97 -32.47 -6.48
C THR A 47 -46.44 -32.55 -6.46
N TYR A 48 -45.76 -32.48 -7.62
CA TYR A 48 -44.29 -32.58 -7.73
C TYR A 48 -43.53 -31.64 -6.77
N TYR A 49 -44.01 -30.40 -6.62
CA TYR A 49 -43.38 -29.39 -5.76
C TYR A 49 -43.37 -29.75 -4.28
N VAL A 50 -44.30 -30.58 -3.80
CA VAL A 50 -44.34 -31.02 -2.39
C VAL A 50 -43.13 -31.89 -2.07
N THR A 51 -42.77 -32.78 -3.00
CA THR A 51 -41.63 -33.68 -2.87
C THR A 51 -40.31 -32.94 -3.13
N ALA A 52 -40.26 -32.17 -4.23
CA ALA A 52 -39.05 -31.46 -4.65
C ALA A 52 -38.59 -30.40 -3.63
N LYS A 53 -39.51 -29.80 -2.87
CA LYS A 53 -39.16 -28.82 -1.80
C LYS A 53 -38.28 -29.44 -0.70
N ASN A 54 -38.35 -30.75 -0.50
CA ASN A 54 -37.56 -31.45 0.51
C ASN A 54 -36.20 -31.92 -0.01
N GLU A 55 -35.96 -31.84 -1.32
CA GLU A 55 -34.67 -32.17 -1.90
C GLU A 55 -33.64 -31.09 -1.51
N ARG A 56 -32.59 -31.52 -0.81
CA ARG A 56 -31.46 -30.66 -0.44
C ARG A 56 -30.17 -31.27 -0.99
N TYR A 57 -29.31 -30.41 -1.51
CA TYR A 57 -27.95 -30.78 -1.88
C TYR A 57 -27.15 -31.12 -0.61
N SER A 58 -26.87 -32.41 -0.40
CA SER A 58 -26.23 -32.92 0.83
C SER A 58 -24.70 -33.06 0.73
N LYS A 59 -24.11 -32.74 -0.43
CA LYS A 59 -22.68 -32.93 -0.65
C LYS A 59 -21.90 -31.76 -0.05
N THR A 60 -20.90 -32.10 0.76
CA THR A 60 -19.93 -31.14 1.30
C THR A 60 -19.20 -30.46 0.14
N ILE A 61 -19.29 -29.13 0.07
CA ILE A 61 -18.57 -28.34 -0.92
C ILE A 61 -17.13 -28.22 -0.44
N GLU A 62 -16.22 -28.96 -1.07
CA GLU A 62 -14.78 -28.79 -0.85
C GLU A 62 -14.27 -27.59 -1.65
N LEU A 63 -14.19 -26.43 -0.99
CA LEU A 63 -13.48 -25.28 -1.54
C LEU A 63 -11.99 -25.46 -1.31
N SER A 64 -11.23 -25.56 -2.39
CA SER A 64 -9.76 -25.54 -2.31
C SER A 64 -9.29 -24.18 -1.79
N PRO A 65 -8.38 -24.12 -0.81
CA PRO A 65 -7.93 -22.86 -0.24
C PRO A 65 -7.23 -22.03 -1.32
N LYS A 66 -7.73 -20.81 -1.55
CA LYS A 66 -7.12 -19.83 -2.46
C LYS A 66 -5.71 -19.51 -1.94
N LYS A 67 -4.68 -19.98 -2.65
CA LYS A 67 -3.29 -19.67 -2.33
C LYS A 67 -3.11 -18.15 -2.37
N ILE A 68 -2.89 -17.55 -1.20
CA ILE A 68 -2.57 -16.12 -1.09
C ILE A 68 -1.20 -15.93 -1.72
N LYS A 69 -1.15 -15.39 -2.93
CA LYS A 69 0.11 -15.02 -3.58
C LYS A 69 0.69 -13.83 -2.82
N ARG A 70 1.85 -14.02 -2.19
CA ARG A 70 2.59 -12.94 -1.53
C ARG A 70 3.02 -11.93 -2.60
N ASN A 71 2.63 -10.66 -2.44
CA ASN A 71 2.94 -9.63 -3.41
C ASN A 71 4.31 -9.02 -3.09
N TYR A 72 5.33 -9.40 -3.86
CA TYR A 72 6.70 -8.91 -3.71
C TYR A 72 6.91 -7.53 -4.37
N THR A 73 5.89 -6.92 -4.97
CA THR A 73 6.02 -5.59 -5.60
C THR A 73 6.46 -4.50 -4.62
N TRP A 74 6.10 -4.62 -3.34
CA TRP A 74 6.48 -3.65 -2.32
C TRP A 74 7.99 -3.67 -2.00
N LEU A 75 8.68 -4.80 -2.24
CA LEU A 75 10.13 -4.88 -2.08
C LEU A 75 10.88 -4.08 -3.14
N SER A 76 10.38 -4.05 -4.39
CA SER A 76 10.99 -3.25 -5.46
C SER A 76 10.87 -1.75 -5.19
N ILE A 77 9.72 -1.33 -4.65
CA ILE A 77 9.48 0.05 -4.21
C ILE A 77 10.43 0.41 -3.05
N ALA A 78 10.52 -0.45 -2.03
CA ALA A 78 11.39 -0.25 -0.89
C ALA A 78 12.88 -0.15 -1.30
N ALA A 79 13.35 -1.01 -2.20
CA ALA A 79 14.73 -0.98 -2.69
C ALA A 79 15.06 0.34 -3.41
N SER A 80 14.13 0.84 -4.23
CA SER A 80 14.33 2.11 -4.95
C SER A 80 14.44 3.30 -4.00
N ILE A 81 13.58 3.36 -2.97
CA ILE A 81 13.64 4.40 -1.94
C ILE A 81 14.95 4.30 -1.15
N ALA A 82 15.37 3.09 -0.77
CA ALA A 82 16.60 2.88 -0.03
C ALA A 82 17.86 3.36 -0.80
N LEU A 83 17.90 3.15 -2.11
CA LEU A 83 18.99 3.66 -2.96
C LEU A 83 19.05 5.19 -2.96
N LEU A 84 17.90 5.86 -3.11
CA LEU A 84 17.85 7.33 -3.10
C LEU A 84 18.30 7.90 -1.75
N VAL A 85 17.83 7.33 -0.64
CA VAL A 85 18.21 7.74 0.71
C VAL A 85 19.72 7.53 0.95
N SER A 86 20.25 6.39 0.51
CA SER A 86 21.68 6.08 0.62
C SER A 86 22.55 7.10 -0.11
N VAL A 87 22.20 7.42 -1.36
CA VAL A 87 22.93 8.43 -2.16
C VAL A 87 22.83 9.82 -1.54
N PHE A 88 21.65 10.21 -1.06
CA PHE A 88 21.45 11.52 -0.43
C PHE A 88 22.31 11.69 0.83
N ILE A 89 22.24 10.72 1.75
CA ILE A 89 23.03 10.73 2.99
C ILE A 89 24.53 10.66 2.67
N GLY A 90 24.93 9.80 1.72
CA GLY A 90 26.32 9.66 1.30
C GLY A 90 26.91 10.95 0.73
N LYS A 91 26.15 11.66 -0.13
CA LYS A 91 26.56 12.94 -0.70
C LYS A 91 26.76 14.00 0.39
N GLN A 92 25.83 14.09 1.34
CA GLN A 92 25.93 15.05 2.44
C GLN A 92 27.17 14.80 3.31
N GLN A 93 27.45 13.54 3.64
CA GLN A 93 28.64 13.19 4.42
C GLN A 93 29.94 13.47 3.64
N TYR A 94 29.95 13.20 2.34
CA TYR A 94 31.10 13.48 1.48
C TYR A 94 31.39 14.99 1.37
N GLU A 95 30.36 15.82 1.19
CA GLU A 95 30.50 17.28 1.16
C GLU A 95 31.05 17.84 2.47
N LEU A 96 30.54 17.36 3.62
CA LEU A 96 31.05 17.73 4.94
C LEU A 96 32.53 17.35 5.12
N TYR A 97 32.92 16.17 4.63
CA TYR A 97 34.31 15.72 4.69
C TYR A 97 35.23 16.61 3.84
N GLN A 98 34.80 16.94 2.62
CA GLN A 98 35.55 17.83 1.73
C GLN A 98 35.70 19.23 2.32
N GLN A 99 34.63 19.79 2.87
CA GLN A 99 34.66 21.10 3.51
C GLN A 99 35.63 21.15 4.70
N LYS A 100 35.70 20.09 5.50
CA LYS A 100 36.68 19.98 6.58
C LYS A 100 38.12 19.96 6.06
N GLN A 101 38.40 19.15 5.03
CA GLN A 101 39.75 19.11 4.43
C GLN A 101 40.15 20.47 3.86
N GLU A 102 39.23 21.16 3.18
CA GLU A 102 39.50 22.47 2.60
C GLU A 102 39.78 23.51 3.69
N ALA A 103 38.99 23.53 4.77
CA ALA A 103 39.21 24.39 5.91
C ALA A 103 40.57 24.15 6.59
N GLU A 104 40.97 22.88 6.75
CA GLU A 104 42.29 22.53 7.29
C GLU A 104 43.44 23.01 6.41
N ARG A 105 43.32 22.86 5.08
CA ARG A 105 44.33 23.35 4.12
C ARG A 105 44.44 24.87 4.15
N LEU A 106 43.31 25.57 4.10
CA LEU A 106 43.26 27.03 4.15
C LEU A 106 43.86 27.56 5.46
N PHE A 107 43.53 26.91 6.58
CA PHE A 107 44.09 27.26 7.88
C PHE A 107 45.61 27.04 7.92
N ALA A 108 46.10 25.93 7.37
CA ALA A 108 47.54 25.65 7.32
C ALA A 108 48.31 26.68 6.48
N GLU A 109 47.76 27.08 5.33
CA GLU A 109 48.34 28.10 4.46
C GLU A 109 48.35 29.48 5.13
N LEU A 110 47.22 29.89 5.72
CA LEU A 110 47.12 31.15 6.47
C LEU A 110 48.10 31.17 7.64
N SER A 111 48.19 30.08 8.40
CA SER A 111 49.10 29.95 9.54
C SER A 111 50.56 30.09 9.10
N LYS A 112 50.92 29.51 7.95
CA LYS A 112 52.27 29.66 7.37
C LYS A 112 52.55 31.12 7.02
N GLY A 113 51.61 31.81 6.36
CA GLY A 113 51.73 33.23 6.02
C GLY A 113 51.87 34.12 7.26
N LEU A 114 51.00 33.93 8.25
CA LEU A 114 51.05 34.65 9.53
C LEU A 114 52.36 34.40 10.27
N ARG A 115 52.88 33.17 10.24
CA ARG A 115 54.18 32.84 10.84
C ARG A 115 55.31 33.59 10.15
N LEU A 116 55.31 33.69 8.82
CA LEU A 116 56.32 34.48 8.09
C LEU A 116 56.25 35.97 8.46
N ILE A 117 55.03 36.54 8.51
CA ILE A 117 54.82 37.92 8.92
C ILE A 117 55.35 38.13 10.35
N SER A 118 54.98 37.25 11.29
CA SER A 118 55.45 37.31 12.68
C SER A 118 56.98 37.22 12.78
N THR A 119 57.62 36.36 11.99
CA THR A 119 59.09 36.26 11.99
C THR A 119 59.76 37.53 11.47
N ASN A 120 59.21 38.18 10.45
CA ASN A 120 59.74 39.44 9.93
C ASN A 120 59.49 40.60 10.90
N LEU A 121 58.32 40.64 11.55
CA LEU A 121 58.01 41.63 12.58
C LEU A 121 59.00 41.54 13.75
N LYS A 122 59.30 40.32 14.23
CA LYS A 122 60.30 40.09 15.29
C LYS A 122 61.70 40.57 14.89
N LYS A 123 62.11 40.33 13.64
CA LYS A 123 63.39 40.84 13.12
C LYS A 123 63.41 42.38 13.10
N GLY A 124 62.32 43.00 12.69
CA GLY A 124 62.16 44.46 12.70
C GLY A 124 62.24 45.05 14.12
N GLU A 125 61.55 44.43 15.07
CA GLU A 125 61.62 44.80 16.49
C GLU A 125 63.06 44.76 17.04
N GLN A 126 63.80 43.68 16.74
CA GLN A 126 65.21 43.56 17.12
C GLN A 126 66.09 44.64 16.48
N ALA A 127 65.91 44.93 15.20
CA ALA A 127 66.66 45.99 14.52
C ALA A 127 66.40 47.36 15.16
N VAL A 128 65.13 47.69 15.44
CA VAL A 128 64.78 48.94 16.13
C VAL A 128 65.40 49.01 17.53
N ALA A 129 65.37 47.90 18.28
CA ALA A 129 66.02 47.84 19.59
C ALA A 129 67.53 48.14 19.50
N THR A 130 68.24 47.62 18.48
CA THR A 130 69.66 47.94 18.29
C THR A 130 69.90 49.42 17.98
N LEU A 131 69.02 50.08 17.22
CA LEU A 131 69.14 51.52 16.95
C LEU A 131 69.05 52.34 18.25
N TYR A 132 68.13 52.01 19.15
CA TYR A 132 68.05 52.67 20.47
C TYR A 132 69.33 52.51 21.29
N THR A 133 69.97 51.34 21.25
CA THR A 133 71.24 51.13 21.97
C THR A 133 72.39 51.95 21.39
N LEU A 134 72.44 52.11 20.06
CA LEU A 134 73.44 52.93 19.39
C LEU A 134 73.21 54.41 19.67
N GLU A 135 71.97 54.89 19.57
CA GLU A 135 71.60 56.27 19.92
C GLU A 135 72.02 56.61 21.36
N ASN A 136 71.69 55.73 22.32
CA ASN A 136 72.10 55.90 23.71
C ASN A 136 73.63 55.94 23.88
N THR A 137 74.36 55.13 23.11
CA THR A 137 75.83 55.10 23.16
C THR A 137 76.43 56.39 22.58
N VAL A 138 75.94 56.85 21.44
CA VAL A 138 76.37 58.10 20.81
C VAL A 138 76.06 59.29 21.73
N ASN A 139 74.85 59.36 22.29
CA ASN A 139 74.44 60.40 23.23
C ASN A 139 75.32 60.44 24.50
N LYS A 140 75.89 59.30 24.93
CA LYS A 140 76.81 59.23 26.07
C LYS A 140 78.23 59.68 25.72
N ILE A 141 78.64 59.62 24.45
CA ILE A 141 79.99 59.99 24.00
C ILE A 141 80.05 61.47 23.58
N VAL A 142 78.98 62.00 22.98
CA VAL A 142 78.92 63.35 22.40
C VAL A 142 78.54 64.43 23.44
N LYS A 143 78.10 64.03 24.64
CA LYS A 143 77.68 64.91 25.73
C LYS A 143 78.66 64.85 26.89
#